data_AF-A0AB39K3N8-F1
#
_entry.id   AF-A0AB39K3N8-F1
#
_cell.length_a   1.000
_cell.length_b   1.000
_cell.length_c   1.000
_cell.angle_alpha   90.00
_cell.angle_beta   90.00
_cell.angle_gamma   90.00
#
_symmetry.space_group_name_H-M   'P 1'
#
loop_
_entity.id
_entity.type
_entity.pdbx_description
1 polymer ?
#
loop_
_entity_poly.entity_id
_entity_poly.type
_entity_poly.pdbx_seq_one_letter_code
_entity_poly.pdbx_strand_id
1 'polypeptide(L)'
;MSNLLNICGIVIASSQYPDATLQQFYRQYYHCEIKAEQTKKEVQSSNDLSMFFPYQDTWWPVFTIDQLNSESFQKFVHQGVKPGIILPDEIFGFPHYFLLKEAVSQGAIPIVQFKSEQPQYLAAKATFSTALGLRPMAAFVSTGWDENLISQPAGTYIVQLDPSTLPLPSREIKHGQHLFYSAKDFNGHVSGYEIIINPPADLPVSNIRYPQLGISWKFNKINYVSTPEHVNTSFIGYIFIALSTVVVPLDLILRSTYPDLLGTFGSYISWISLVVGAILLLLLISSIIRRVRKNGSN
;
A
#
# COMPACT_ATOMS: atom_id res chain seq x y z
N MET A 1 -18.55 33.02 -14.37
CA MET A 1 -19.54 31.99 -14.72
C MET A 1 -19.22 31.23 -16.03
N SER A 2 -18.42 31.77 -16.96
CA SER A 2 -18.06 31.06 -18.22
C SER A 2 -16.93 30.01 -18.09
N ASN A 3 -16.07 30.07 -17.06
CA ASN A 3 -14.95 29.11 -16.92
C ASN A 3 -15.36 27.77 -16.29
N LEU A 4 -16.37 27.76 -15.41
CA LEU A 4 -16.89 26.55 -14.77
C LEU A 4 -17.64 25.63 -15.77
N LEU A 5 -18.24 26.22 -16.80
CA LEU A 5 -18.99 25.49 -17.84
C LEU A 5 -18.08 24.72 -18.82
N ASN A 6 -16.81 25.10 -18.98
CA ASN A 6 -15.88 24.38 -19.85
C ASN A 6 -15.14 23.23 -19.14
N ILE A 7 -14.90 23.33 -17.83
CA ILE A 7 -14.11 22.35 -17.08
C ILE A 7 -14.82 21.00 -16.96
N CYS A 8 -16.16 20.99 -16.92
CA CYS A 8 -16.94 19.74 -16.87
C CYS A 8 -17.22 19.09 -18.23
N GLY A 9 -17.14 19.86 -19.32
CA GLY A 9 -17.15 19.31 -20.68
C GLY A 9 -15.82 18.63 -21.04
N ILE A 10 -14.72 18.97 -20.36
CA ILE A 10 -13.37 18.43 -20.60
C ILE A 10 -13.19 17.00 -20.04
N VAL A 11 -14.12 16.51 -19.20
CA VAL A 11 -13.96 15.21 -18.51
C VAL A 11 -14.12 14.00 -19.44
N ILE A 12 -14.49 14.19 -20.72
CA ILE A 12 -14.83 13.10 -21.63
C ILE A 12 -13.71 12.86 -22.66
N ALA A 13 -12.56 12.43 -22.15
CA ALA A 13 -11.48 11.87 -22.96
C ALA A 13 -11.00 10.49 -22.46
N SER A 14 -11.66 9.88 -21.47
CA SER A 14 -11.39 8.49 -21.08
C SER A 14 -12.14 7.51 -21.98
N SER A 15 -11.52 6.37 -22.28
CA SER A 15 -12.11 5.34 -23.15
C SER A 15 -13.36 4.68 -22.57
N GLN A 16 -13.60 4.85 -21.27
CA GLN A 16 -14.72 4.30 -20.52
C GLN A 16 -15.42 5.39 -19.71
N TYR A 17 -16.75 5.35 -19.68
CA TYR A 17 -17.57 6.22 -18.85
C TYR A 17 -17.39 5.85 -17.38
N PRO A 18 -17.12 6.82 -16.47
CA PRO A 18 -16.83 6.53 -15.06
C PRO A 18 -18.04 5.91 -14.35
N ASP A 19 -17.79 5.10 -13.32
CA ASP A 19 -18.84 4.54 -12.46
C ASP A 19 -19.55 5.63 -11.63
N ALA A 20 -20.66 5.25 -11.00
CA ALA A 20 -21.50 6.18 -10.25
C ALA A 20 -20.77 6.80 -9.04
N THR A 21 -19.87 6.03 -8.40
CA THR A 21 -19.10 6.49 -7.25
C THR A 21 -18.09 7.56 -7.67
N LEU A 22 -17.36 7.34 -8.77
CA LEU A 22 -16.44 8.33 -9.29
C LEU A 22 -17.15 9.60 -9.77
N GLN A 23 -18.29 9.46 -10.44
CA GLN A 23 -19.16 10.61 -10.79
C GLN A 23 -19.58 11.40 -9.55
N GLN A 24 -19.96 10.71 -8.47
CA GLN A 24 -20.31 11.35 -7.20
C GLN A 24 -19.12 12.13 -6.63
N PHE A 25 -17.90 11.59 -6.69
CA PHE A 25 -16.71 12.30 -6.20
C PHE A 25 -16.46 13.59 -6.98
N TYR A 26 -16.50 13.53 -8.31
CA TYR A 26 -16.34 14.73 -9.14
C TYR A 26 -17.43 15.77 -8.86
N ARG A 27 -18.68 15.33 -8.67
CA ARG A 27 -19.78 16.23 -8.30
C ARG A 27 -19.60 16.86 -6.93
N GLN A 28 -19.22 16.06 -5.94
CA GLN A 28 -19.09 16.51 -4.56
C GLN A 28 -17.91 17.47 -4.39
N TYR A 29 -16.78 17.14 -5.00
CA TYR A 29 -15.54 17.83 -4.69
C TYR A 29 -15.14 18.89 -5.72
N TYR A 30 -15.45 18.65 -6.99
CA TYR A 30 -15.14 19.55 -8.09
C TYR A 30 -16.38 20.31 -8.60
N HIS A 31 -17.54 20.09 -7.98
CA HIS A 31 -18.83 20.66 -8.39
C HIS A 31 -19.15 20.37 -9.85
N CYS A 32 -18.74 19.18 -10.30
CA CYS A 32 -18.74 18.80 -11.69
C CYS A 32 -19.68 17.63 -11.98
N GLU A 33 -20.67 17.85 -12.84
CA GLU A 33 -21.57 16.79 -13.30
C GLU A 33 -21.05 16.22 -14.61
N ILE A 34 -20.55 14.98 -14.54
CA ILE A 34 -20.13 14.23 -15.73
C ILE A 34 -21.38 13.77 -16.46
N LYS A 35 -21.51 14.16 -17.73
CA LYS A 35 -22.61 13.75 -18.61
C LYS A 35 -22.06 12.84 -19.69
N ALA A 36 -22.83 11.83 -20.10
CA ALA A 36 -22.45 11.00 -21.23
C ALA A 36 -22.64 11.79 -22.54
N GLU A 37 -21.55 12.18 -23.20
CA GLU A 37 -21.58 12.73 -24.56
C GLU A 37 -20.95 11.75 -25.55
N GLN A 38 -21.61 11.55 -26.70
CA GLN A 38 -21.21 10.59 -27.73
C GLN A 38 -20.14 11.12 -28.70
N THR A 39 -19.56 12.31 -28.46
CA THR A 39 -18.77 13.01 -29.49
C THR A 39 -17.30 13.07 -29.11
N LYS A 40 -16.51 12.18 -29.73
CA LYS A 40 -15.04 12.20 -29.68
C LYS A 40 -14.47 13.41 -30.42
N LYS A 41 -13.71 14.24 -29.71
CA LYS A 41 -12.40 14.71 -30.19
C LYS A 41 -11.52 14.99 -28.97
N GLU A 42 -10.43 14.25 -28.92
CA GLU A 42 -9.31 14.35 -27.97
C GLU A 42 -8.96 15.80 -27.67
N VAL A 43 -9.01 16.22 -26.40
CA VAL A 43 -8.32 17.42 -25.93
C VAL A 43 -7.94 17.24 -24.46
N GLN A 44 -6.63 17.09 -24.21
CA GLN A 44 -5.92 17.06 -22.91
C GLN A 44 -5.77 15.71 -22.19
N SER A 45 -4.55 15.51 -21.66
CA SER A 45 -4.15 14.34 -20.88
C SER A 45 -4.88 14.32 -19.55
N SER A 46 -5.35 13.15 -19.11
CA SER A 46 -5.90 12.93 -17.77
C SER A 46 -4.91 13.31 -16.66
N ASN A 47 -3.61 13.33 -16.95
CA ASN A 47 -2.54 13.77 -16.05
C ASN A 47 -2.61 15.25 -15.67
N ASP A 48 -3.21 16.07 -16.52
CA ASP A 48 -3.28 17.53 -16.34
C ASP A 48 -4.64 17.97 -15.78
N LEU A 49 -5.56 17.03 -15.57
CA LEU A 49 -6.94 17.33 -15.16
C LEU A 49 -6.98 18.11 -13.85
N SER A 50 -6.08 17.80 -12.92
CA SER A 50 -5.98 18.50 -11.63
C SER A 50 -5.62 19.97 -11.76
N MET A 51 -4.96 20.40 -12.85
CA MET A 51 -4.62 21.82 -13.09
C MET A 51 -5.86 22.69 -13.31
N PHE A 52 -6.99 22.10 -13.72
CA PHE A 52 -8.24 22.83 -13.95
C PHE A 52 -9.04 23.06 -12.67
N PHE A 53 -8.66 22.46 -11.55
CA PHE A 53 -9.36 22.56 -10.27
C PHE A 53 -8.44 23.20 -9.22
N PRO A 54 -8.36 24.55 -9.17
CA PRO A 54 -7.41 25.25 -8.30
C PRO A 54 -7.64 24.88 -6.83
N TYR A 55 -6.64 24.28 -6.22
CA TYR A 55 -6.57 23.94 -4.80
C TYR A 55 -5.14 24.16 -4.31
N GLN A 56 -4.89 24.15 -3.00
CA GLN A 56 -3.52 24.28 -2.49
C GLN A 56 -2.67 23.09 -2.94
N ASP A 57 -1.61 23.39 -3.70
CA ASP A 57 -0.62 22.43 -4.18
C ASP A 57 0.14 21.85 -2.99
N THR A 58 -0.29 20.67 -2.58
CA THR A 58 0.29 19.91 -1.49
C THR A 58 0.56 18.50 -1.96
N TRP A 59 1.54 17.83 -1.38
CA TRP A 59 1.87 16.49 -1.83
C TRP A 59 2.55 15.65 -0.77
N TRP A 60 2.67 14.35 -1.01
CA TRP A 60 3.42 13.44 -0.13
C TRP A 60 4.28 12.48 -0.96
N PRO A 61 5.59 12.35 -0.63
CA PRO A 61 6.48 11.43 -1.34
C PRO A 61 6.20 9.97 -0.98
N VAL A 62 6.10 9.12 -1.99
CA VAL A 62 6.06 7.66 -1.85
C VAL A 62 7.14 7.06 -2.75
N PHE A 63 7.88 6.08 -2.23
CA PHE A 63 8.96 5.43 -2.97
C PHE A 63 8.69 3.94 -3.19
N THR A 64 9.14 3.44 -4.33
CA THR A 64 9.31 2.00 -4.56
C THR A 64 10.63 1.52 -3.96
N ILE A 65 10.74 0.22 -3.74
CA ILE A 65 11.88 -0.38 -3.03
C ILE A 65 13.24 -0.10 -3.70
N ASP A 66 13.26 -0.04 -5.02
CA ASP A 66 14.46 0.24 -5.83
C ASP A 66 14.98 1.68 -5.66
N GLN A 67 14.13 2.60 -5.19
CA GLN A 67 14.49 4.01 -5.00
C GLN A 67 14.93 4.35 -3.57
N LEU A 68 14.95 3.39 -2.64
CA LEU A 68 15.32 3.66 -1.24
C LEU A 68 16.81 4.00 -1.05
N ASN A 69 17.65 3.65 -2.02
CA ASN A 69 19.07 4.07 -2.06
C ASN A 69 19.31 5.32 -2.92
N SER A 70 18.25 5.93 -3.48
CA SER A 70 18.38 7.11 -4.32
C SER A 70 18.73 8.36 -3.51
N GLU A 71 19.41 9.32 -4.14
CA GLU A 71 19.66 10.65 -3.56
C GLU A 71 18.35 11.33 -3.14
N SER A 72 17.29 11.14 -3.94
CA SER A 72 15.96 11.70 -3.65
C SER A 72 15.44 11.22 -2.30
N PHE A 73 15.37 9.91 -2.09
CA PHE A 73 14.90 9.34 -0.83
C PHE A 73 15.69 9.87 0.37
N GLN A 74 17.02 9.83 0.27
CA GLN A 74 17.91 10.28 1.35
C GLN A 74 17.69 11.77 1.67
N LYS A 75 17.53 12.62 0.65
CA LYS A 75 17.30 14.06 0.84
C LYS A 75 15.97 14.33 1.56
N PHE A 76 14.89 13.65 1.21
CA PHE A 76 13.61 13.78 1.92
C PHE A 76 13.72 13.37 3.38
N VAL A 77 14.33 12.20 3.64
CA VAL A 77 14.54 11.71 5.01
C VAL A 77 15.40 12.68 5.83
N HIS A 78 16.51 13.18 5.27
CA HIS A 78 17.38 14.16 5.92
C HIS A 78 16.68 15.49 6.22
N GLN A 79 15.70 15.88 5.41
CA GLN A 79 14.86 17.06 5.63
C GLN A 79 13.71 16.81 6.63
N GLY A 80 13.69 15.65 7.30
CA GLY A 80 12.71 15.30 8.32
C GLY A 80 11.36 14.84 7.76
N VAL A 81 11.30 14.55 6.46
CA VAL A 81 10.09 14.03 5.81
C VAL A 81 9.98 12.53 6.08
N LYS A 82 8.76 12.06 6.36
CA LYS A 82 8.43 10.64 6.49
C LYS A 82 7.80 10.13 5.19
N PRO A 83 8.59 9.65 4.22
CA PRO A 83 8.03 9.17 2.96
C PRO A 83 7.25 7.88 3.13
N GLY A 84 6.31 7.61 2.24
CA GLY A 84 5.73 6.28 2.12
C GLY A 84 6.63 5.33 1.35
N ILE A 85 6.51 4.03 1.59
CA ILE A 85 7.23 2.98 0.87
C ILE A 85 6.25 1.92 0.41
N ILE A 86 6.17 1.71 -0.90
CA ILE A 86 5.38 0.63 -1.48
C ILE A 86 6.14 -0.68 -1.26
N LEU A 87 5.53 -1.57 -0.49
CA LEU A 87 6.08 -2.91 -0.25
C LEU A 87 5.98 -3.74 -1.53
N PRO A 88 7.07 -4.43 -1.94
CA PRO A 88 7.13 -5.14 -3.21
C PRO A 88 6.09 -6.24 -3.29
N ASP A 89 5.62 -6.54 -4.50
CA ASP A 89 4.56 -7.51 -4.77
C ASP A 89 4.93 -8.96 -4.44
N GLU A 90 6.21 -9.28 -4.49
CA GLU A 90 6.70 -10.62 -4.20
C GLU A 90 7.15 -10.75 -2.75
N ILE A 91 7.23 -11.98 -2.27
CA ILE A 91 7.92 -12.28 -1.01
C ILE A 91 9.37 -11.87 -1.19
N PHE A 92 9.76 -10.78 -0.53
CA PHE A 92 11.06 -10.18 -0.73
C PHE A 92 12.15 -10.93 0.04
N GLY A 93 13.31 -11.11 -0.60
CA GLY A 93 14.47 -11.75 0.02
C GLY A 93 15.08 -10.93 1.17
N PHE A 94 16.02 -11.55 1.89
CA PHE A 94 16.72 -10.92 3.02
C PHE A 94 17.31 -9.52 2.73
N PRO A 95 17.94 -9.25 1.58
CA PRO A 95 18.51 -7.92 1.30
C PRO A 95 17.44 -6.83 1.31
N HIS A 96 16.31 -7.08 0.63
CA HIS A 96 15.17 -6.19 0.58
C HIS A 96 14.52 -6.00 1.95
N TYR A 97 14.46 -7.05 2.79
CA TYR A 97 13.96 -6.94 4.16
C TYR A 97 14.76 -5.94 4.99
N PHE A 98 16.10 -6.07 5.02
CA PHE A 98 16.94 -5.18 5.82
C PHE A 98 16.86 -3.74 5.36
N LEU A 99 16.87 -3.53 4.05
CA LEU A 99 16.73 -2.20 3.44
C LEU A 99 15.36 -1.58 3.78
N LEU A 100 14.27 -2.35 3.74
CA LEU A 100 12.95 -1.89 4.19
C LEU A 100 12.92 -1.57 5.68
N LYS A 101 13.53 -2.41 6.53
CA LYS A 101 13.59 -2.17 7.99
C LYS A 101 14.37 -0.93 8.33
N GLU A 102 15.49 -0.70 7.66
CA GLU A 102 16.30 0.50 7.81
C GLU A 102 15.49 1.74 7.42
N ALA A 103 14.86 1.73 6.25
CA ALA A 103 14.03 2.85 5.80
C ALA A 103 12.86 3.13 6.77
N VAL A 104 12.21 2.10 7.30
CA VAL A 104 11.16 2.25 8.33
C VAL A 104 11.73 2.81 9.64
N SER A 105 12.94 2.39 10.05
CA SER A 105 13.60 2.94 11.24
C SER A 105 13.95 4.43 11.09
N GLN A 106 14.20 4.87 9.86
CA GLN A 106 14.40 6.27 9.49
C GLN A 106 13.08 7.06 9.40
N GLY A 107 11.94 6.41 9.65
CA GLY A 107 10.63 7.05 9.73
C GLY A 107 9.74 6.86 8.51
N ALA A 108 10.17 6.07 7.52
CA ALA A 108 9.35 5.79 6.35
C ALA A 108 8.13 4.91 6.68
N ILE A 109 7.05 5.10 5.94
CA ILE A 109 5.72 4.57 6.25
C ILE A 109 5.39 3.45 5.26
N PRO A 110 5.29 2.18 5.69
CA PRO A 110 4.99 1.08 4.79
C PRO A 110 3.56 1.17 4.21
N ILE A 111 3.45 0.90 2.91
CA ILE A 111 2.21 0.86 2.14
C ILE A 111 2.15 -0.50 1.46
N VAL A 112 1.06 -1.23 1.66
CA VAL A 112 0.89 -2.57 1.11
C VAL A 112 0.19 -2.53 -0.24
N GLN A 113 0.62 -3.33 -1.21
CA GLN A 113 -0.08 -3.38 -2.49
C GLN A 113 -1.44 -4.08 -2.36
N PHE A 114 -2.45 -3.49 -3.00
CA PHE A 114 -3.77 -4.06 -3.19
C PHE A 114 -3.92 -4.50 -4.65
N LYS A 115 -4.54 -5.67 -4.85
CA LYS A 115 -4.86 -6.23 -6.16
C LYS A 115 -6.35 -6.48 -6.23
N SER A 116 -7.05 -5.79 -7.13
CA SER A 116 -8.50 -5.98 -7.32
C SER A 116 -8.87 -7.42 -7.64
N GLU A 117 -8.06 -8.11 -8.45
CA GLU A 117 -8.29 -9.52 -8.83
C GLU A 117 -8.12 -10.50 -7.66
N GLN A 118 -7.38 -10.12 -6.62
CA GLN A 118 -7.09 -10.96 -5.46
C GLN A 118 -7.27 -10.20 -4.15
N PRO A 119 -8.49 -9.83 -3.73
CA PRO A 119 -8.70 -8.97 -2.55
C PRO A 119 -8.13 -9.57 -1.25
N GLN A 120 -8.08 -10.90 -1.14
CA GLN A 120 -7.50 -11.60 0.01
C GLN A 120 -5.98 -11.40 0.14
N TYR A 121 -5.32 -11.04 -0.95
CA TYR A 121 -3.88 -10.78 -1.01
C TYR A 121 -3.48 -9.64 -0.06
N LEU A 122 -4.31 -8.58 0.04
CA LEU A 122 -4.10 -7.47 0.97
C LEU A 122 -3.98 -7.96 2.42
N ALA A 123 -4.92 -8.79 2.86
CA ALA A 123 -4.97 -9.26 4.24
C ALA A 123 -3.78 -10.17 4.58
N ALA A 124 -3.41 -11.06 3.66
CA ALA A 124 -2.25 -11.94 3.82
C ALA A 124 -0.96 -11.11 3.92
N LYS A 125 -0.77 -10.17 2.99
CA LYS A 125 0.42 -9.33 2.94
C LYS A 125 0.52 -8.39 4.12
N ALA A 126 -0.57 -7.74 4.51
CA ALA A 126 -0.60 -6.87 5.68
C ALA A 126 -0.25 -7.62 6.97
N THR A 127 -0.78 -8.84 7.14
CA THR A 127 -0.44 -9.71 8.28
C THR A 127 1.04 -10.09 8.26
N PHE A 128 1.54 -10.52 7.10
CA PHE A 128 2.94 -10.93 6.95
C PHE A 128 3.92 -9.78 7.19
N SER A 129 3.70 -8.62 6.57
CA SER A 129 4.54 -7.44 6.77
C SER A 129 4.50 -6.98 8.23
N THR A 130 3.33 -7.00 8.87
CA THR A 130 3.19 -6.70 10.30
C THR A 130 4.02 -7.67 11.16
N ALA A 131 4.01 -8.96 10.85
CA ALA A 131 4.85 -9.94 11.53
C ALA A 131 6.33 -9.55 11.40
N LEU A 132 6.80 -9.23 10.20
CA LEU A 132 8.17 -8.74 9.96
C LEU A 132 8.47 -7.37 10.62
N GLY A 133 7.53 -6.78 11.36
CA GLY A 133 7.68 -5.47 11.96
C GLY A 133 7.72 -4.34 10.92
N LEU A 134 7.15 -4.58 9.74
CA LEU A 134 6.87 -3.63 8.68
C LEU A 134 5.36 -3.38 8.70
N ARG A 135 4.89 -2.57 9.64
CA ARG A 135 3.46 -2.31 9.84
C ARG A 135 2.92 -1.42 8.70
N PRO A 136 2.05 -1.93 7.80
CA PRO A 136 1.48 -1.11 6.74
C PRO A 136 0.43 -0.15 7.29
N MET A 137 0.34 1.03 6.70
CA MET A 137 -0.55 2.10 7.13
C MET A 137 -1.55 2.53 6.05
N ALA A 138 -1.36 2.08 4.82
CA ALA A 138 -2.23 2.32 3.68
C ALA A 138 -2.10 1.18 2.67
N ALA A 139 -3.05 1.11 1.74
CA ALA A 139 -3.02 0.25 0.57
C ALA A 139 -2.68 1.05 -0.69
N PHE A 140 -1.91 0.47 -1.60
CA PHE A 140 -1.56 1.04 -2.90
C PHE A 140 -2.25 0.26 -4.01
N VAL A 141 -2.97 0.95 -4.89
CA VAL A 141 -3.69 0.38 -6.04
C VAL A 141 -3.00 0.88 -7.30
N SER A 142 -2.32 -0.01 -8.01
CA SER A 142 -1.53 0.35 -9.21
C SER A 142 -2.34 0.39 -10.51
N THR A 143 -3.59 -0.06 -10.49
CA THR A 143 -4.41 -0.31 -11.69
C THR A 143 -5.48 0.77 -11.92
N GLY A 144 -5.36 1.94 -11.30
CA GLY A 144 -6.40 2.96 -11.38
C GLY A 144 -7.56 2.74 -10.41
N TRP A 145 -8.58 3.58 -10.58
CA TRP A 145 -9.80 3.53 -9.77
C TRP A 145 -10.65 2.30 -10.11
N ASP A 146 -11.16 1.66 -9.07
CA ASP A 146 -12.07 0.52 -9.16
C ASP A 146 -13.14 0.67 -8.07
N GLU A 147 -14.41 0.64 -8.44
CA GLU A 147 -15.53 0.77 -7.51
C GLU A 147 -15.51 -0.33 -6.44
N ASN A 148 -14.95 -1.51 -6.72
CA ASN A 148 -14.80 -2.58 -5.73
C ASN A 148 -13.97 -2.17 -4.50
N LEU A 149 -13.19 -1.09 -4.57
CA LEU A 149 -12.48 -0.53 -3.43
C LEU A 149 -13.42 -0.13 -2.28
N ILE A 150 -14.66 0.29 -2.58
CA ILE A 150 -15.64 0.66 -1.54
C ILE A 150 -16.14 -0.56 -0.74
N SER A 151 -15.95 -1.76 -1.25
CA SER A 151 -16.29 -3.01 -0.55
C SER A 151 -15.15 -3.52 0.34
N GLN A 152 -13.97 -2.91 0.24
CA GLN A 152 -12.79 -3.33 0.99
C GLN A 152 -12.87 -2.91 2.46
N PRO A 153 -12.01 -3.48 3.33
CA PRO A 153 -11.93 -3.05 4.73
C PRO A 153 -11.70 -1.54 4.87
N ALA A 154 -12.07 -1.00 6.04
CA ALA A 154 -11.84 0.40 6.35
C ALA A 154 -10.35 0.76 6.23
N GLY A 155 -10.04 1.93 5.68
CA GLY A 155 -8.66 2.38 5.61
C GLY A 155 -8.35 3.37 4.51
N THR A 156 -7.05 3.61 4.37
CA THR A 156 -6.46 4.53 3.41
C THR A 156 -6.03 3.79 2.16
N TYR A 157 -6.50 4.25 1.00
CA TYR A 157 -6.23 3.69 -0.31
C TYR A 157 -5.62 4.77 -1.20
N ILE A 158 -4.43 4.49 -1.70
CA ILE A 158 -3.66 5.35 -2.58
C ILE A 158 -3.81 4.76 -3.98
N VAL A 159 -4.46 5.48 -4.88
CA VAL A 159 -4.82 4.99 -6.21
C VAL A 159 -3.94 5.67 -7.23
N GLN A 160 -3.07 4.90 -7.87
CA GLN A 160 -2.24 5.38 -8.96
C GLN A 160 -3.11 5.73 -10.16
N LEU A 161 -2.83 6.86 -10.79
CA LEU A 161 -3.45 7.28 -12.03
C LEU A 161 -3.15 6.24 -13.11
N ASP A 162 -4.22 5.73 -13.73
CA ASP A 162 -4.15 4.93 -14.95
C ASP A 162 -4.61 5.81 -16.12
N PRO A 163 -3.77 6.04 -17.14
CA PRO A 163 -4.14 6.85 -18.32
C PRO A 163 -5.41 6.38 -19.04
N SER A 164 -5.80 5.11 -18.89
CA SER A 164 -6.97 4.55 -19.55
C SER A 164 -8.31 4.90 -18.87
N THR A 165 -8.26 5.32 -17.61
CA THR A 165 -9.42 5.62 -16.76
C THR A 165 -9.44 7.08 -16.31
N LEU A 166 -10.61 7.55 -15.85
CA LEU A 166 -10.70 8.87 -15.23
C LEU A 166 -10.03 8.82 -13.84
N PRO A 167 -9.06 9.70 -13.53
CA PRO A 167 -8.36 9.67 -12.26
C PRO A 167 -9.28 10.09 -11.11
N LEU A 168 -8.90 9.72 -9.88
CA LEU A 168 -9.48 10.33 -8.69
C LEU A 168 -9.19 11.84 -8.66
N PRO A 169 -10.14 12.66 -8.16
CA PRO A 169 -9.85 14.04 -7.80
C PRO A 169 -8.59 14.16 -6.92
N SER A 170 -7.67 15.05 -7.27
CA SER A 170 -6.43 15.35 -6.55
C SER A 170 -6.69 16.05 -5.21
N ARG A 171 -7.26 15.31 -4.26
CA ARG A 171 -7.59 15.71 -2.90
C ARG A 171 -7.83 14.50 -2.01
N GLU A 172 -7.97 14.77 -0.72
CA GLU A 172 -8.49 13.77 0.21
C GLU A 172 -9.98 13.53 -0.11
N ILE A 173 -10.32 12.28 -0.40
CA ILE A 173 -11.70 11.85 -0.66
C ILE A 173 -12.12 10.95 0.48
N LYS A 174 -13.08 11.40 1.28
CA LYS A 174 -13.70 10.59 2.32
C LYS A 174 -15.00 9.98 1.83
N HIS A 175 -15.12 8.66 1.90
CA HIS A 175 -16.33 7.94 1.54
C HIS A 175 -16.57 6.81 2.54
N GLY A 176 -17.59 6.96 3.39
CA GLY A 176 -17.87 6.01 4.46
C GLY A 176 -16.67 5.80 5.39
N GLN A 177 -16.11 4.58 5.38
CA GLN A 177 -14.98 4.16 6.20
C GLN A 177 -13.62 4.24 5.46
N HIS A 178 -13.62 4.82 4.26
CA HIS A 178 -12.46 4.87 3.37
C HIS A 178 -11.97 6.29 3.17
N LEU A 179 -10.65 6.39 3.03
CA LEU A 179 -9.95 7.58 2.56
C LEU A 179 -9.23 7.23 1.27
N PHE A 180 -9.53 7.96 0.19
CA PHE A 180 -8.89 7.79 -1.09
C PHE A 180 -7.99 8.99 -1.41
N TYR A 181 -6.82 8.70 -1.97
CA TYR A 181 -5.86 9.68 -2.44
C TYR A 181 -5.39 9.32 -3.85
N SER A 182 -5.27 10.31 -4.72
CA SER A 182 -4.70 10.14 -6.06
C SER A 182 -3.17 10.10 -5.98
N ALA A 183 -2.56 9.19 -6.73
CA ALA A 183 -1.12 9.08 -6.88
C ALA A 183 -0.69 9.14 -8.35
N LYS A 184 0.47 9.73 -8.62
CA LYS A 184 1.04 9.79 -9.97
C LYS A 184 2.57 9.85 -9.91
N ASP A 185 3.21 9.54 -11.03
CA ASP A 185 4.61 9.89 -11.23
C ASP A 185 4.74 11.41 -11.44
N PHE A 186 5.89 11.98 -11.08
CA PHE A 186 6.09 13.42 -11.22
C PHE A 186 6.19 13.83 -12.69
N ASN A 187 5.30 14.72 -13.13
CA ASN A 187 5.24 15.24 -14.50
C ASN A 187 5.64 16.73 -14.61
N GLY A 188 6.37 17.25 -13.62
CA GLY A 188 6.82 18.66 -13.59
C GLY A 188 5.92 19.59 -12.77
N HIS A 189 4.71 19.16 -12.41
CA HIS A 189 3.74 20.00 -11.71
C HIS A 189 2.95 19.20 -10.65
N VAL A 190 2.66 19.85 -9.53
CA VAL A 190 1.74 19.38 -8.49
C VAL A 190 0.49 20.25 -8.57
N SER A 191 -0.69 19.65 -8.62
CA SER A 191 -1.94 20.41 -8.55
C SER A 191 -2.90 19.79 -7.55
N GLY A 192 -3.34 20.59 -6.59
CA GLY A 192 -4.16 20.10 -5.48
C GLY A 192 -3.39 19.20 -4.53
N TYR A 193 -3.99 18.14 -4.01
CA TYR A 193 -3.29 17.18 -3.14
C TYR A 193 -3.05 15.83 -3.82
N GLU A 194 -1.79 15.54 -4.08
CA GLU A 194 -1.35 14.36 -4.82
C GLU A 194 -0.25 13.60 -4.07
N ILE A 195 -0.28 12.28 -4.20
CA ILE A 195 0.82 11.43 -3.76
C ILE A 195 1.77 11.25 -4.94
N ILE A 196 3.04 11.60 -4.76
CA ILE A 196 4.01 11.56 -5.85
C ILE A 196 4.89 10.33 -5.67
N ILE A 197 4.84 9.45 -6.66
CA ILE A 197 5.64 8.23 -6.69
C ILE A 197 7.04 8.59 -7.21
N ASN A 198 8.06 8.16 -6.47
CA ASN A 198 9.48 8.36 -6.79
C ASN A 198 9.80 9.81 -7.21
N PRO A 199 9.48 10.81 -6.36
CA PRO A 199 9.68 12.22 -6.70
C PRO A 199 11.17 12.51 -6.94
N PRO A 200 11.50 13.54 -7.74
CA PRO A 200 12.88 13.96 -7.90
C PRO A 200 13.39 14.67 -6.64
N ALA A 201 14.71 14.69 -6.46
CA ALA A 201 15.35 15.20 -5.24
C ALA A 201 15.18 16.72 -5.05
N ASP A 202 14.93 17.47 -6.13
CA ASP A 202 14.80 18.93 -6.13
C ASP A 202 13.39 19.43 -5.79
N LEU A 203 12.41 18.53 -5.63
CA LEU A 203 11.03 18.92 -5.37
C LEU A 203 10.89 19.61 -3.99
N PRO A 204 10.24 20.79 -3.89
CA PRO A 204 10.17 21.54 -2.64
C PRO A 204 9.41 20.82 -1.53
N VAL A 205 10.04 20.73 -0.35
CA VAL A 205 9.44 20.14 0.87
C VAL A 205 8.43 21.05 1.58
N SER A 206 8.34 22.33 1.20
CA SER A 206 7.44 23.31 1.84
C SER A 206 5.96 22.94 1.75
N ASN A 207 5.60 22.16 0.73
CA ASN A 207 4.23 21.82 0.40
C ASN A 207 3.87 20.39 0.81
N ILE A 208 4.69 19.75 1.65
CA ILE A 208 4.42 18.39 2.09
C ILE A 208 3.24 18.36 3.06
N ARG A 209 2.25 17.52 2.74
CA ARG A 209 1.12 17.24 3.60
C ARG A 209 0.96 15.74 3.76
N TYR A 210 1.06 15.26 5.00
CA TYR A 210 0.87 13.84 5.30
C TYR A 210 -0.59 13.43 5.15
N PRO A 211 -0.87 12.26 4.52
CA PRO A 211 -2.24 11.76 4.46
C PRO A 211 -2.68 11.30 5.85
N GLN A 212 -3.99 11.28 6.06
CA GLN A 212 -4.53 10.49 7.15
C GLN A 212 -4.28 9.02 6.84
N LEU A 213 -3.64 8.33 7.79
CA LEU A 213 -3.15 6.98 7.65
C LEU A 213 -3.87 6.04 8.62
N GLY A 214 -4.04 4.80 8.18
CA GLY A 214 -4.71 3.75 8.91
C GLY A 214 -5.32 2.77 7.93
N ILE A 215 -5.18 1.47 8.22
CA ILE A 215 -5.77 0.42 7.40
C ILE A 215 -6.19 -0.75 8.27
N SER A 216 -7.36 -1.29 7.97
CA SER A 216 -7.85 -2.51 8.60
C SER A 216 -7.81 -3.67 7.62
N TRP A 217 -7.72 -4.88 8.13
CA TRP A 217 -7.86 -6.09 7.34
C TRP A 217 -8.40 -7.23 8.18
N LYS A 218 -8.90 -8.25 7.50
CA LYS A 218 -9.39 -9.48 8.13
C LYS A 218 -8.62 -10.66 7.59
N PHE A 219 -7.90 -11.35 8.47
CA PHE A 219 -7.12 -12.54 8.12
C PHE A 219 -7.50 -13.68 9.05
N ASN A 220 -7.86 -14.85 8.50
CA ASN A 220 -8.34 -16.01 9.27
C ASN A 220 -9.45 -15.68 10.29
N LYS A 221 -10.43 -14.87 9.88
CA LYS A 221 -11.55 -14.37 10.72
C LYS A 221 -11.14 -13.47 11.89
N ILE A 222 -9.86 -13.09 12.00
CA ILE A 222 -9.35 -12.14 12.97
C ILE A 222 -9.28 -10.75 12.31
N ASN A 223 -9.80 -9.74 13.00
CA ASN A 223 -9.73 -8.35 12.56
C ASN A 223 -8.44 -7.72 13.08
N TYR A 224 -7.79 -6.95 12.22
CA TYR A 224 -6.60 -6.18 12.52
C TYR A 224 -6.84 -4.74 12.10
N VAL A 225 -6.36 -3.80 12.91
CA VAL A 225 -6.40 -2.36 12.59
C VAL A 225 -5.02 -1.79 12.84
N SER A 226 -4.37 -1.32 11.78
CA SER A 226 -3.11 -0.60 11.89
C SER A 226 -3.37 0.86 12.19
N THR A 227 -2.89 1.31 13.35
CA THR A 227 -2.96 2.69 13.82
C THR A 227 -1.54 3.28 13.88
N PRO A 228 -1.39 4.62 13.99
CA PRO A 228 -0.06 5.24 14.11
C PRO A 228 0.79 4.70 15.26
N GLU A 229 0.17 4.23 16.34
CA GLU A 229 0.87 3.77 17.55
C GLU A 229 1.17 2.28 17.50
N HIS A 230 0.17 1.44 17.24
CA HIS A 230 0.31 -0.02 17.20
C HIS A 230 -0.68 -0.67 16.22
N VAL A 231 -0.53 -1.98 15.98
CA VAL A 231 -1.60 -2.78 15.37
C VAL A 231 -2.52 -3.24 16.48
N ASN A 232 -3.79 -2.89 16.41
CA ASN A 232 -4.82 -3.32 17.33
C ASN A 232 -5.51 -4.58 16.81
N THR A 233 -5.51 -5.65 17.61
CA THR A 233 -6.14 -6.94 17.30
C THR A 233 -6.46 -7.70 18.58
N SER A 234 -7.09 -8.87 18.46
CA SER A 234 -7.38 -9.75 19.60
C SER A 234 -6.09 -10.42 20.11
N PHE A 235 -6.14 -10.97 21.34
CA PHE A 235 -5.03 -11.76 21.90
C PHE A 235 -4.57 -12.88 20.96
N ILE A 236 -5.53 -13.59 20.33
CA ILE A 236 -5.24 -14.62 19.33
C ILE A 236 -4.54 -14.00 18.12
N GLY A 237 -4.97 -12.82 17.66
CA GLY A 237 -4.32 -12.10 16.57
C GLY A 237 -2.85 -11.80 16.82
N TYR A 238 -2.49 -11.37 18.03
CA TYR A 238 -1.08 -11.16 18.38
C TYR A 238 -0.27 -12.47 18.39
N ILE A 239 -0.85 -13.58 18.84
CA ILE A 239 -0.21 -14.90 18.73
C ILE A 239 0.04 -15.25 17.26
N PHE A 240 -0.93 -15.00 16.38
CA PHE A 240 -0.77 -15.25 14.94
C PHE A 240 0.35 -14.40 14.33
N ILE A 241 0.42 -13.11 14.65
CA ILE A 241 1.52 -12.23 14.22
C ILE A 241 2.87 -12.81 14.68
N ALA A 242 2.98 -13.20 15.96
CA ALA A 242 4.22 -13.74 16.53
C ALA A 242 4.61 -15.12 15.94
N LEU A 243 3.63 -15.95 15.58
CA LEU A 243 3.93 -17.22 14.92
C LEU A 243 4.35 -16.99 13.46
N SER A 244 3.76 -16.02 12.76
CA SER A 244 4.15 -15.67 11.39
C SER A 244 5.59 -15.18 11.31
N THR A 245 6.13 -14.52 12.34
CA THR A 245 7.57 -14.16 12.40
C THR A 245 8.52 -15.34 12.41
N VAL A 246 8.09 -16.49 12.92
CA VAL A 246 8.97 -17.67 13.08
C VAL A 246 8.81 -18.63 11.92
N VAL A 247 7.57 -18.84 11.47
CA VAL A 247 7.24 -19.84 10.44
C VAL A 247 7.64 -19.36 9.05
N VAL A 248 7.48 -18.07 8.74
CA VAL A 248 7.73 -17.61 7.37
C VAL A 248 9.23 -17.54 7.00
N PRO A 249 10.15 -17.10 7.88
CA PRO A 249 11.58 -17.25 7.60
C PRO A 249 12.01 -18.71 7.45
N LEU A 250 11.39 -19.62 8.21
CA LEU A 250 11.65 -21.06 8.10
C LEU A 250 11.17 -21.61 6.74
N ASP A 251 9.97 -21.23 6.30
CA ASP A 251 9.45 -21.57 4.96
C ASP A 251 10.29 -20.96 3.83
N LEU A 252 10.83 -19.74 4.02
CA LEU A 252 11.74 -19.08 3.08
C LEU A 252 13.07 -19.83 2.94
N ILE A 253 13.69 -20.21 4.07
CA ILE A 253 14.92 -21.02 4.07
C ILE A 253 14.63 -22.38 3.43
N LEU A 254 13.52 -23.03 3.81
CA LEU A 254 13.16 -24.35 3.30
C LEU A 254 12.80 -24.34 1.80
N ARG A 255 12.03 -23.37 1.30
CA ARG A 255 11.73 -23.23 -0.14
C ARG A 255 12.95 -22.89 -0.98
N SER A 256 13.87 -22.06 -0.46
CA SER A 256 15.11 -21.74 -1.18
C SER A 256 16.08 -22.93 -1.28
N THR A 257 16.00 -23.87 -0.33
CA THR A 257 16.93 -25.01 -0.24
C THR A 257 16.31 -26.32 -0.75
N TYR A 258 14.98 -26.47 -0.69
CA TYR A 258 14.23 -27.68 -1.04
C TYR A 258 12.88 -27.33 -1.72
N PRO A 259 12.89 -26.90 -2.99
CA PRO A 259 11.70 -26.43 -3.70
C PRO A 259 10.62 -27.52 -3.88
N ASP A 260 11.01 -28.79 -4.01
CA ASP A 260 10.09 -29.89 -4.32
C ASP A 260 9.33 -30.47 -3.11
N LEU A 261 9.77 -30.18 -1.88
CA LEU A 261 9.13 -30.71 -0.68
C LEU A 261 7.89 -29.92 -0.24
N LEU A 262 7.71 -28.68 -0.75
CA LEU A 262 6.69 -27.74 -0.28
C LEU A 262 5.72 -27.27 -1.37
N GLY A 263 5.86 -27.72 -2.61
CA GLY A 263 4.85 -27.52 -3.68
C GLY A 263 3.46 -28.08 -3.33
N THR A 264 3.40 -29.01 -2.38
CA THR A 264 2.16 -29.62 -1.85
C THR A 264 1.55 -28.87 -0.66
N PHE A 265 2.27 -27.93 -0.03
CA PHE A 265 1.78 -27.16 1.12
C PHE A 265 1.10 -25.83 0.73
N GLY A 266 1.05 -25.52 -0.58
CA GLY A 266 0.64 -24.24 -1.14
C GLY A 266 -0.86 -23.96 -1.28
N SER A 267 -1.78 -24.78 -0.76
CA SER A 267 -3.23 -24.51 -0.95
C SER A 267 -4.04 -24.30 0.32
N TYR A 268 -3.60 -24.78 1.48
CA TYR A 268 -4.28 -24.55 2.75
C TYR A 268 -3.26 -24.66 3.88
N ILE A 269 -2.69 -23.54 4.34
CA ILE A 269 -2.02 -23.52 5.65
C ILE A 269 -3.13 -23.62 6.71
N SER A 270 -3.60 -24.85 6.91
CA SER A 270 -4.44 -25.24 8.03
C SER A 270 -3.69 -24.93 9.31
N TRP A 271 -4.37 -24.32 10.29
CA TRP A 271 -3.87 -24.06 11.64
C TRP A 271 -3.12 -25.26 12.26
N ILE A 272 -3.49 -26.48 11.89
CA ILE A 272 -2.83 -27.73 12.31
C ILE A 272 -1.38 -27.76 11.81
N SER A 273 -1.11 -27.42 10.55
CA SER A 273 0.25 -27.40 10.01
C SER A 273 1.12 -26.34 10.71
N LEU A 274 0.52 -25.20 11.07
CA LEU A 274 1.19 -24.11 11.78
C LEU A 274 1.51 -24.49 13.23
N VAL A 275 0.56 -25.12 13.94
CA VAL A 275 0.77 -25.65 15.29
C VAL A 275 1.80 -26.79 15.29
N VAL A 276 1.71 -27.71 14.34
CA VAL A 276 2.68 -28.81 14.19
C VAL A 276 4.08 -28.27 13.87
N GLY A 277 4.18 -27.26 13.00
CA GLY A 277 5.45 -26.59 12.70
C GLY A 277 6.06 -25.92 13.94
N ALA A 278 5.25 -25.21 14.73
CA ALA A 278 5.69 -24.59 15.97
C ALA A 278 6.16 -25.64 17.02
N ILE A 279 5.44 -26.75 17.15
CA ILE A 279 5.81 -27.86 18.05
C ILE A 279 7.13 -28.49 17.60
N LEU A 280 7.29 -28.76 16.30
CA LEU A 280 8.53 -29.32 15.75
C LEU A 280 9.71 -28.38 15.95
N LEU A 281 9.53 -27.08 15.76
CA LEU A 281 10.58 -26.09 15.97
C LEU A 281 10.97 -25.98 17.45
N LEU A 282 10.00 -26.01 18.37
CA LEU A 282 10.27 -26.07 19.81
C LEU A 282 11.03 -27.35 20.20
N LEU A 283 10.65 -28.50 19.64
CA LEU A 283 11.38 -29.76 19.86
C LEU A 283 12.81 -29.69 19.32
N LEU A 284 13.02 -29.04 18.18
CA LEU A 284 14.33 -28.90 17.55
C LEU A 284 15.23 -27.95 18.36
N ILE A 285 14.71 -26.80 18.79
CA ILE A 285 15.41 -25.88 19.71
C ILE A 285 15.76 -26.59 21.02
N SER A 286 14.80 -27.30 21.62
CA SER A 286 14.99 -28.09 22.83
C SER A 286 16.09 -29.15 22.65
N SER A 287 16.08 -29.86 21.52
CA SER A 287 17.10 -30.85 21.15
C SER A 287 18.49 -30.23 21.01
N ILE A 288 18.61 -29.10 20.31
CA ILE A 288 19.88 -28.36 20.17
C ILE A 288 20.40 -27.91 21.54
N ILE A 289 19.55 -27.29 22.38
CA ILE A 289 19.93 -26.87 23.73
C ILE A 289 20.39 -28.08 24.55
N ARG A 290 19.68 -29.21 24.50
CA ARG A 290 20.07 -30.44 25.21
C ARG A 290 21.43 -30.97 24.73
N ARG A 291 21.69 -30.91 23.42
CA ARG A 291 22.94 -31.37 22.81
C ARG A 291 24.12 -30.46 23.16
N VAL A 292 23.93 -29.14 23.11
CA VAL A 292 24.93 -28.15 23.53
C VAL A 292 25.25 -28.31 25.02
N ARG A 293 24.23 -28.51 25.86
CA ARG A 293 24.41 -28.71 27.31
C ARG A 293 25.13 -30.03 27.64
N LYS A 294 24.93 -31.09 26.86
CA LYS A 294 25.67 -32.36 26.99
C LYS A 294 27.12 -32.26 26.52
N ASN A 295 27.39 -31.49 25.46
CA ASN A 295 28.74 -31.33 24.91
C ASN A 295 29.58 -30.28 25.66
N GLY A 296 28.97 -29.36 26.40
CA GLY A 296 29.65 -28.38 27.26
C GLY A 296 29.90 -28.87 28.70
N SER A 297 29.70 -30.17 28.98
CA SER A 297 29.91 -30.81 30.29
C SER A 297 31.11 -31.78 30.28
N ASN A 298 32.07 -31.58 29.38
CA ASN A 298 33.39 -32.23 29.39
C ASN A 298 34.47 -31.17 29.58
#